data_AF-A0A960F0T0-F1
#
_entry.id   AF-A0A960F0T0-F1
#
_cell.length_a   1.000
_cell.length_b   1.000
_cell.length_c   1.000
_cell.angle_alpha   90.00
_cell.angle_beta   90.00
_cell.angle_gamma   90.00
#
_symmetry.space_group_name_H-M   'P 1'
#
loop_
_entity.id
_entity.type
_entity.pdbx_description
1 polymer ?
#
loop_
_entity_poly.entity_id
_entity_poly.type
_entity_poly.pdbx_seq_one_letter_code
_entity_poly.pdbx_strand_id
1 'polypeptide(L)'
;WGEMNGAHRTELDGCYDIDLACTPFTNTLPIRRLPLQEGDAAELPVVYVDPETLEVRPVNQRYTRLAAHTWRYENVDSGYTTEFEVDEHGLVVDYPAEFRRVS
;
A
#
# COMPACT_ATOMS: atom_id res chain seq x y z
N TRP A 1 9.78 -4.88 -13.45
CA TRP A 1 8.94 -3.82 -14.06
C TRP A 1 9.60 -3.34 -15.33
N GLY A 2 8.88 -2.71 -16.26
CA GLY A 2 9.49 -2.24 -17.50
C GLY A 2 8.72 -1.10 -18.16
N GLU A 3 9.43 -0.38 -19.01
CA GLU A 3 8.92 0.72 -19.84
C GLU A 3 8.16 0.18 -21.05
N MET A 4 7.35 1.02 -21.69
CA MET A 4 6.61 0.64 -22.91
C MET A 4 7.52 0.20 -24.06
N ASN A 5 8.77 0.66 -24.08
CA ASN A 5 9.78 0.26 -25.08
C ASN A 5 10.46 -1.08 -24.74
N GLY A 6 10.05 -1.75 -23.66
CA GLY A 6 10.61 -3.02 -23.19
C GLY A 6 11.86 -2.89 -22.33
N ALA A 7 12.35 -1.67 -22.04
CA ALA A 7 13.46 -1.48 -21.13
C ALA A 7 13.07 -1.88 -19.70
N HIS A 8 13.89 -2.71 -19.06
CA HIS A 8 13.66 -3.16 -17.68
C HIS A 8 14.02 -2.07 -16.68
N ARG A 9 13.19 -1.90 -15.65
CA ARG A 9 13.44 -1.00 -14.51
C ARG A 9 13.90 -1.81 -13.31
N THR A 10 15.22 -2.02 -13.20
CA THR A 10 15.85 -2.83 -12.14
C THR A 10 15.58 -2.29 -10.74
N GLU A 11 15.44 -0.98 -10.60
CA GLU A 11 15.19 -0.30 -9.33
C GLU A 11 13.81 -0.62 -8.73
N LEU A 12 12.90 -1.21 -9.51
CA LEU A 12 11.58 -1.65 -9.05
C LEU A 12 11.52 -3.17 -8.84
N ASP A 13 12.64 -3.88 -8.96
CA ASP A 13 12.66 -5.33 -8.77
C ASP A 13 12.28 -5.70 -7.32
N GLY A 14 11.45 -6.74 -7.19
CA GLY A 14 10.89 -7.17 -5.91
C GLY A 14 9.60 -6.43 -5.52
N CYS A 15 9.25 -5.30 -6.14
CA CYS A 15 7.94 -4.69 -5.95
C CYS A 15 6.87 -5.52 -6.67
N TYR A 16 5.84 -5.95 -5.93
CA TYR A 16 4.69 -6.67 -6.50
C TYR A 16 3.44 -5.80 -6.57
N ASP A 17 3.33 -4.82 -5.67
CA ASP A 17 2.17 -3.95 -5.55
C ASP A 17 2.55 -2.52 -5.96
N ILE A 18 1.53 -1.75 -6.37
CA ILE A 18 1.63 -0.31 -6.65
C ILE A 18 0.94 0.45 -5.54
N ASP A 19 1.47 1.63 -5.21
CA ASP A 19 0.84 2.59 -4.32
C ASP A 19 0.65 3.93 -5.03
N LEU A 20 -0.56 4.48 -4.96
CA LEU A 20 -0.96 5.71 -5.65
C LEU A 20 -1.41 6.74 -4.63
N ALA A 21 -0.68 7.85 -4.51
CA ALA A 21 -0.92 8.86 -3.48
C ALA A 21 -2.34 9.46 -3.49
N CYS A 22 -3.06 9.39 -4.61
CA CYS A 22 -4.41 9.94 -4.76
C CYS A 22 -5.54 8.99 -4.36
N THR A 23 -5.26 7.77 -3.88
CA THR A 23 -6.31 6.81 -3.56
C THR A 23 -5.92 5.85 -2.42
N PRO A 24 -6.84 5.51 -1.51
CA PRO A 24 -6.58 4.47 -0.51
C PRO A 24 -6.73 3.06 -1.11
N PHE A 25 -7.23 2.93 -2.34
CA PHE A 25 -7.56 1.64 -2.95
C PHE A 25 -6.35 0.70 -3.04
N THR A 26 -5.16 1.24 -3.30
CA THR A 26 -3.92 0.47 -3.46
C THR A 26 -3.53 -0.30 -2.20
N ASN A 27 -3.94 0.14 -1.01
CA ASN A 27 -3.77 -0.63 0.25
C ASN A 27 -4.45 -2.01 0.20
N THR A 28 -5.48 -2.18 -0.64
CA THR A 28 -6.17 -3.46 -0.83
C THR A 28 -5.23 -4.54 -1.39
N LEU A 29 -4.23 -4.16 -2.20
CA LEU A 29 -3.33 -5.09 -2.87
C LEU A 29 -2.53 -5.93 -1.87
N PRO A 30 -1.72 -5.34 -0.96
CA PRO A 30 -1.01 -6.12 0.05
C PRO A 30 -1.96 -6.82 1.03
N ILE A 31 -3.07 -6.18 1.42
CA ILE A 31 -4.07 -6.77 2.34
C ILE A 31 -4.64 -8.09 1.80
N ARG A 32 -4.94 -8.16 0.50
CA ARG A 32 -5.50 -9.37 -0.12
C ARG A 32 -4.43 -10.37 -0.55
N ARG A 33 -3.21 -9.92 -0.85
CA ARG A 33 -2.12 -10.77 -1.34
C ARG A 33 -1.38 -11.47 -0.21
N LEU A 34 -1.18 -10.79 0.92
CA LEU A 34 -0.40 -11.32 2.04
C LEU A 34 -1.28 -12.13 3.00
N PRO A 35 -0.89 -13.36 3.38
CA PRO A 35 -1.69 -14.21 4.25
C PRO A 35 -1.51 -13.88 5.75
N LEU A 36 -1.53 -12.59 6.11
CA LEU A 36 -1.29 -12.13 7.49
C LEU A 36 -2.45 -12.52 8.41
N GLN A 37 -2.12 -13.16 9.53
CA GLN A 37 -3.05 -13.37 10.63
C GLN A 37 -3.07 -12.14 11.56
N GLU A 38 -4.04 -12.06 12.45
CA GLU A 38 -4.06 -10.99 13.46
C GLU A 38 -2.78 -11.03 14.31
N GLY A 39 -2.13 -9.87 14.47
CA GLY A 39 -0.84 -9.72 15.12
C GLY A 39 0.36 -9.88 14.18
N ASP A 40 0.20 -10.44 12.99
CA ASP A 40 1.29 -10.56 12.01
C ASP A 40 1.56 -9.22 11.33
N ALA A 41 2.81 -9.06 10.90
CA ALA A 41 3.25 -7.93 10.08
C ALA A 41 4.14 -8.42 8.94
N ALA A 42 4.12 -7.67 7.83
CA ALA A 42 5.07 -7.84 6.75
C ALA A 42 5.56 -6.48 6.26
N GLU A 43 6.86 -6.41 6.01
CA GLU A 43 7.50 -5.32 5.28
C GLU A 43 7.68 -5.75 3.83
N LEU A 44 7.37 -4.85 2.90
CA LEU A 44 7.45 -5.10 1.47
C LEU A 44 7.81 -3.83 0.70
N PRO A 45 8.55 -3.96 -0.40
CA PRO A 45 8.72 -2.86 -1.34
C PRO A 45 7.48 -2.74 -2.22
N VAL A 46 7.02 -1.52 -2.46
CA VAL A 46 5.96 -1.21 -3.42
C VAL A 46 6.42 -0.13 -4.39
N VAL A 47 5.81 -0.09 -5.57
CA VAL A 47 6.05 1.01 -6.51
C VAL A 47 5.16 2.17 -6.13
N TYR A 48 5.72 3.19 -5.50
CA TYR A 48 5.02 4.45 -5.24
C TYR A 48 4.96 5.27 -6.53
N VAL A 49 3.76 5.78 -6.83
CA VAL A 49 3.49 6.67 -7.96
C VAL A 49 2.78 7.92 -7.46
N ASP A 50 3.44 9.05 -7.69
CA ASP A 50 2.88 10.37 -7.45
C ASP A 50 2.18 10.86 -8.73
N PRO A 51 0.85 11.06 -8.71
CA PRO A 51 0.11 11.48 -9.90
C PRO A 51 0.32 12.96 -10.26
N GLU A 52 0.82 13.79 -9.36
CA GLU A 52 1.10 15.22 -9.61
C GLU A 52 2.48 15.40 -10.25
N THR A 53 3.49 14.72 -9.71
CA THR A 53 4.89 14.86 -10.17
C THR A 53 5.29 13.81 -11.20
N LEU A 54 4.49 12.75 -11.36
CA LEU A 54 4.80 11.54 -12.13
C LEU A 54 6.05 10.81 -11.62
N GLU A 55 6.46 11.06 -10.38
CA GLU A 55 7.54 10.31 -9.75
C GLU A 55 7.13 8.85 -9.60
N VAL A 56 8.03 7.94 -10.00
CA VAL A 56 7.86 6.49 -9.82
C VAL A 56 9.13 5.92 -9.17
N ARG A 57 9.01 5.51 -7.91
CA ARG A 57 10.13 5.02 -7.11
C ARG A 57 9.70 3.87 -6.19
N PRO A 58 10.63 2.98 -5.79
CA PRO A 58 10.34 2.01 -4.75
C PRO A 58 10.23 2.72 -3.39
N VAL A 59 9.31 2.26 -2.55
CA VAL A 59 9.24 2.60 -1.12
C VAL A 59 9.04 1.35 -0.29
N ASN A 60 9.61 1.33 0.91
CA ASN A 60 9.37 0.26 1.85
C ASN A 60 8.17 0.60 2.73
N GLN A 61 7.21 -0.31 2.75
CA GLN A 61 5.99 -0.19 3.53
C GLN A 61 5.88 -1.39 4.45
N ARG A 62 5.27 -1.18 5.61
CA ARG A 62 4.94 -2.25 6.54
C ARG A 62 3.44 -2.24 6.82
N TYR A 63 2.83 -3.41 6.68
CA TYR A 63 1.44 -3.64 7.03
C TYR A 63 1.38 -4.59 8.22
N THR A 64 0.66 -4.19 9.25
CA THR A 64 0.36 -5.03 10.42
C THR A 64 -1.15 -5.25 10.50
N ARG A 65 -1.60 -6.50 10.58
CA ARG A 65 -3.02 -6.80 10.76
C ARG A 65 -3.36 -6.76 12.24
N LEU A 66 -4.08 -5.72 12.67
CA LEU A 66 -4.40 -5.51 14.09
C LEU A 66 -5.62 -6.30 14.54
N ALA A 67 -6.61 -6.43 13.66
CA ALA A 67 -7.83 -7.19 13.84
C ALA A 67 -8.37 -7.64 12.47
N ALA A 68 -9.51 -8.33 12.47
CA ALA A 68 -10.17 -8.84 11.26
C ALA A 68 -10.26 -7.79 10.13
N HIS A 69 -10.61 -6.55 10.48
CA HIS A 69 -10.87 -5.43 9.57
C HIS A 69 -10.04 -4.18 9.86
N THR A 70 -9.07 -4.26 10.79
CA THR A 70 -8.27 -3.11 11.21
C THR A 70 -6.81 -3.36 10.89
N TRP A 71 -6.19 -2.42 10.20
CA TRP A 71 -4.82 -2.51 9.72
C TRP A 71 -4.03 -1.30 10.14
N ARG A 72 -2.74 -1.50 10.40
CA ARG A 72 -1.76 -0.43 10.51
C ARG A 72 -0.91 -0.42 9.25
N TYR A 73 -0.83 0.75 8.64
CA TYR A 73 0.15 1.07 7.61
C TYR A 73 1.29 1.89 8.22
N GLU A 74 2.51 1.56 7.80
CA GLU A 74 3.73 2.27 8.16
C GLU A 74 4.53 2.52 6.88
N ASN A 75 4.90 3.77 6.62
CA ASN A 75 5.93 4.10 5.65
C ASN A 75 7.29 4.00 6.34
N VAL A 76 8.10 3.00 5.98
CA VAL A 76 9.35 2.68 6.69
C VAL A 76 10.37 3.81 6.58
N ASP A 77 10.40 4.49 5.43
CA ASP A 77 11.38 5.53 5.14
C ASP A 77 11.09 6.85 5.89
N SER A 78 9.82 7.25 5.99
CA SER A 78 9.41 8.51 6.65
C SER A 78 8.97 8.35 8.10
N GLY A 79 8.67 7.12 8.54
CA GLY A 79 8.10 6.82 9.85
C GLY A 79 6.61 7.19 9.99
N TYR A 80 5.97 7.67 8.91
CA TYR A 80 4.52 7.91 8.92
C TYR A 80 3.78 6.62 9.23
N THR A 81 2.79 6.71 10.12
CA THR A 81 1.98 5.57 10.56
C THR A 81 0.52 5.99 10.61
N THR A 82 -0.37 5.12 10.16
CA THR A 82 -1.81 5.30 10.31
C THR A 82 -2.52 3.97 10.46
N GLU A 83 -3.63 3.99 11.18
CA GLU A 83 -4.51 2.84 11.35
C GLU A 83 -5.81 3.12 10.60
N PHE A 84 -6.30 2.13 9.85
CA PHE A 84 -7.47 2.30 9.00
C PHE A 84 -8.32 1.03 8.97
N GLU A 85 -9.57 1.19 8.56
CA GLU A 85 -10.54 0.11 8.47
C GLU A 85 -10.78 -0.33 7.03
N VAL A 86 -11.03 -1.62 6.85
CA VAL A 86 -11.40 -2.23 5.57
C VAL A 86 -12.69 -3.04 5.70
N ASP A 87 -13.41 -3.24 4.59
CA ASP A 87 -14.57 -4.13 4.56
C ASP A 87 -14.19 -5.62 4.42
N GLU A 88 -15.18 -6.51 4.25
CA GLU A 88 -14.95 -7.95 4.04
C GLU A 88 -14.16 -8.30 2.76
N HIS A 89 -13.98 -7.33 1.86
CA HIS A 89 -13.21 -7.48 0.64
C HIS A 89 -11.83 -6.83 0.75
N GLY A 90 -11.47 -6.27 1.90
CA GLY A 90 -10.20 -5.59 2.10
C GLY A 90 -10.15 -4.20 1.46
N LEU A 91 -11.30 -3.65 1.04
CA LEU A 91 -11.37 -2.30 0.51
C LEU A 91 -11.44 -1.31 1.66
N VAL A 92 -10.63 -0.25 1.59
CA VAL A 92 -10.59 0.79 2.61
C VAL A 92 -11.94 1.49 2.76
N VAL A 93 -12.38 1.60 4.01
CA VAL A 93 -13.64 2.25 4.42
C VAL A 93 -13.37 3.67 4.93
N ASP A 94 -12.45 3.79 5.87
CA ASP A 94 -12.03 5.05 6.47
C ASP A 94 -10.51 5.04 6.63
N TYR A 95 -9.85 6.01 5.99
CA TYR A 95 -8.42 6.25 6.09
C TYR A 95 -8.24 7.62 6.73
N PRO A 96 -7.92 7.68 8.04
CA PRO A 96 -8.06 8.90 8.83
C PRO A 96 -7.40 10.13 8.19
N ALA A 97 -8.10 11.26 8.23
CA ALA A 97 -7.69 12.57 7.70
C ALA A 97 -7.49 12.67 6.17
N GLU A 98 -7.46 11.56 5.42
CA GLU A 98 -7.17 11.58 3.99
C GLU A 98 -8.36 11.14 3.13
N PHE A 99 -8.99 10.00 3.46
CA PHE A 99 -10.04 9.42 2.62
C PHE A 99 -11.17 8.80 3.44
N ARG A 100 -12.40 8.93 2.94
CA ARG A 100 -13.57 8.24 3.47
C ARG A 100 -14.45 7.73 2.34
N ARG A 101 -14.85 6.46 2.40
CA ARG A 101 -15.77 5.88 1.42
C ARG A 101 -17.17 6.46 1.62
N VAL A 102 -17.76 6.94 0.52
CA VAL A 102 -19.16 7.39 0.48
C VAL A 102 -20.09 6.24 0.13
N SER A 103 -21.31 6.26 0.67
CA SER A 103 -22.37 5.28 0.47
C SER A 103 -23.47 5.80 -0.43
#